data_AF-A0A0L0K4L9-F1
#
_entry.id   AF-A0A0L0K4L9-F1
#
_cell.length_a   1.000
_cell.length_b   1.000
_cell.length_c   1.000
_cell.angle_alpha   90.00
_cell.angle_beta   90.00
_cell.angle_gamma   90.00
#
_symmetry.space_group_name_H-M   'P 1'
#
loop_
_entity.id
_entity.type
_entity.pdbx_description
1 polymer ?
#
loop_
_entity_poly.entity_id
_entity_poly.type
_entity_poly.pdbx_seq_one_letter_code
_entity_poly.pdbx_strand_id
1 'polypeptide(L)'
;MSSGIADERPAAPLPMRVRPHLGESTESYIRRLAKANHLRPSALHSVACGPPNWTGKPRLDRLAVLTGHPADHLNLALTDAVVPRRRTTVTGQYQRLPRGTYLLYRAIRKDAQAGLSLRHLARRHGVSRRTARAALTAVMPPARERPGRYRKTPVIAAVRHLITPMITQNVSTKDIWKTLMDDHGISISFSTLNAYVRNQRSGYRSPIPPVC
;
A
#
# COMPACT_ATOMS: atom_id res chain seq x y z
N MET A 1 -7.93 19.69 28.83
CA MET A 1 -7.41 18.46 29.47
C MET A 1 -6.25 17.97 28.64
N SER A 2 -5.04 18.29 29.09
CA SER A 2 -3.77 17.98 28.44
C SER A 2 -3.42 16.52 28.65
N SER A 3 -3.32 15.75 27.57
CA SER A 3 -2.91 14.35 27.61
C SER A 3 -1.71 14.12 26.71
N GLY A 4 -0.53 14.05 27.33
CA GLY A 4 0.54 13.14 26.91
C GLY A 4 1.58 13.66 25.92
N ILE A 5 2.37 14.68 26.29
CA ILE A 5 3.73 14.89 25.75
C ILE A 5 4.68 13.88 26.41
N ALA A 6 4.36 12.58 26.27
CA ALA A 6 5.15 11.52 26.85
C ALA A 6 6.30 11.17 25.90
N ASP A 7 7.46 11.71 26.24
CA ASP A 7 8.81 11.28 25.82
C ASP A 7 9.30 11.73 24.43
N GLU A 8 9.25 13.04 24.16
CA GLU A 8 10.08 13.69 23.14
C GLU A 8 11.45 14.07 23.70
N ARG A 9 12.22 13.11 24.22
CA ARG A 9 13.67 13.37 24.36
C ARG A 9 14.25 13.46 22.95
N PRO A 10 14.81 14.60 22.52
CA PRO A 10 15.46 14.69 21.22
C PRO A 10 16.60 13.67 21.24
N ALA A 11 16.50 12.65 20.39
CA ALA A 11 17.55 11.66 20.28
C ALA A 11 18.85 12.40 19.92
N ALA A 12 19.91 12.20 20.69
CA ALA A 12 21.20 12.80 20.37
C ALA A 12 21.59 12.41 18.92
N PRO A 13 22.19 13.34 18.16
CA PRO A 13 22.61 13.03 16.80
C PRO A 13 23.59 11.87 16.83
N LEU A 14 23.45 10.96 15.86
CA LEU A 14 24.32 9.82 15.69
C LEU A 14 25.76 10.27 15.44
N PRO A 15 26.76 9.49 15.91
CA PRO A 15 28.16 9.87 15.81
C PRO A 15 28.62 9.99 14.35
N MET A 16 28.16 9.10 13.46
CA MET A 16 28.44 9.17 12.04
C MET A 16 27.28 9.77 11.25
N ARG A 17 27.50 10.97 10.72
CA ARG A 17 26.53 11.73 9.92
C ARG A 17 26.69 11.42 8.43
N VAL A 18 25.96 10.42 7.98
CA VAL A 18 25.98 9.98 6.59
C VAL A 18 25.11 10.90 5.73
N ARG A 19 25.69 11.48 4.67
CA ARG A 19 24.94 12.33 3.72
C ARG A 19 23.98 11.48 2.87
N PRO A 20 22.71 11.90 2.69
CA PRO A 20 21.78 11.20 1.79
C PRO A 20 22.20 11.35 0.32
N HIS A 21 21.97 10.32 -0.49
CA HIS A 21 22.17 10.42 -1.94
C HIS A 21 20.88 10.90 -2.63
N LEU A 22 21.02 11.68 -3.70
CA LEU A 22 19.88 12.11 -4.53
C LEU A 22 19.23 10.88 -5.17
N GLY A 23 17.91 10.76 -5.01
CA GLY A 23 17.15 9.63 -5.55
C GLY A 23 17.20 8.36 -4.69
N GLU A 24 17.79 8.41 -3.49
CA GLU A 24 17.81 7.29 -2.55
C GLU A 24 16.43 7.12 -1.88
N SER A 25 16.00 5.89 -1.61
CA SER A 25 14.79 5.66 -0.80
C SER A 25 15.08 5.90 0.68
N THR A 26 14.07 6.31 1.46
CA THR A 26 14.22 6.53 2.91
C THR A 26 14.79 5.29 3.62
N GLU A 27 14.38 4.11 3.17
CA GLU A 27 14.88 2.86 3.72
C GLU A 27 16.35 2.56 3.38
N SER A 28 16.75 2.76 2.12
CA SER A 28 18.15 2.58 1.71
C SER A 28 19.06 3.47 2.54
N TYR A 29 18.63 4.73 2.72
CA TYR A 29 19.32 5.69 3.56
C TYR A 29 19.44 5.22 5.01
N ILE A 30 18.35 4.75 5.61
CA ILE A 30 18.35 4.21 6.98
C ILE A 30 19.29 3.00 7.11
N ARG A 31 19.29 2.07 6.15
CA ARG A 31 20.20 0.91 6.17
C ARG A 31 21.66 1.33 6.12
N ARG A 32 22.01 2.27 5.25
CA ARG A 32 23.38 2.79 5.12
C ARG A 32 23.81 3.56 6.37
N LEU A 33 22.92 4.37 6.93
CA LEU A 33 23.12 5.10 8.17
C LEU A 33 23.30 4.15 9.37
N ALA A 34 22.50 3.09 9.46
CA ALA A 34 22.61 2.05 10.48
C ALA A 34 23.95 1.31 10.38
N LYS A 35 24.32 0.89 9.17
CA LYS A 35 25.61 0.21 8.91
C LYS A 35 26.80 1.09 9.29
N ALA A 36 26.78 2.38 8.95
CA ALA A 36 27.84 3.31 9.31
C ALA A 36 27.96 3.49 10.84
N ASN A 37 26.84 3.50 11.56
CA ASN A 37 26.82 3.64 13.01
C ASN A 37 26.87 2.30 13.75
N HIS A 38 27.14 1.17 13.07
CA HIS A 38 27.11 -0.19 13.61
C HIS A 38 25.82 -0.54 14.38
N LEU A 39 24.68 -0.01 13.91
CA LEU A 39 23.35 -0.26 14.46
C LEU A 39 22.60 -1.29 13.62
N ARG A 40 21.61 -1.95 14.24
CA ARG A 40 20.64 -2.76 13.50
C ARG A 40 19.70 -1.86 12.68
N PRO A 41 19.49 -2.12 11.38
CA PRO A 41 18.55 -1.36 10.56
C PRO A 41 17.13 -1.31 11.15
N SER A 42 16.63 -2.42 11.70
CA SER A 42 15.30 -2.49 12.30
C SER A 42 15.15 -1.58 13.53
N ALA A 43 16.21 -1.48 14.34
CA ALA A 43 16.24 -0.61 15.51
C ALA A 43 16.24 0.86 15.11
N LEU A 44 17.09 1.25 14.16
CA LEU A 44 17.15 2.62 13.67
C LEU A 44 15.85 3.04 12.96
N HIS A 45 15.27 2.15 12.15
CA HIS A 45 13.96 2.36 11.54
C HIS A 45 12.88 2.60 12.59
N SER A 46 12.86 1.79 13.66
CA SER A 46 11.91 1.94 14.77
C SER A 46 12.04 3.31 15.43
N VAL A 47 13.25 3.74 15.76
CA VAL A 47 13.52 5.07 16.37
C VAL A 47 13.12 6.21 15.43
N ALA A 48 13.38 6.06 14.13
CA ALA A 48 12.98 7.03 13.11
C ALA A 48 11.46 7.13 12.93
N CYS A 49 10.71 6.06 13.15
CA CYS A 49 9.25 6.09 13.17
C CYS A 49 8.71 6.79 14.42
N GLY A 50 9.23 6.40 15.59
CA GLY A 50 8.79 6.90 16.89
C GLY A 50 7.38 6.44 17.28
N PRO A 51 6.92 6.80 18.50
CA PRO A 51 5.57 6.51 18.95
C PRO A 51 4.52 7.30 18.15
N PRO A 52 3.28 6.79 18.01
CA PRO A 52 2.78 5.51 18.54
C PRO A 52 3.11 4.29 17.66
N ASN A 53 3.54 4.51 16.42
CA ASN A 53 3.69 3.45 15.40
C ASN A 53 5.15 3.23 15.02
N TRP A 54 5.84 2.40 15.78
CA TRP A 54 7.25 2.05 15.61
C TRP A 54 7.59 1.31 14.29
N THR A 55 6.60 0.80 13.58
CA THR A 55 6.77 0.03 12.33
C THR A 55 6.19 0.73 11.11
N GLY A 56 5.84 2.01 11.26
CA GLY A 56 5.23 2.84 10.23
C GLY A 56 6.22 3.40 9.21
N LYS A 57 5.83 4.49 8.55
CA LYS A 57 6.74 5.25 7.68
C LYS A 57 7.65 6.12 8.56
N PRO A 58 8.98 6.10 8.37
CA PRO A 58 9.92 6.96 9.10
C PRO A 58 9.53 8.45 9.06
N ARG A 59 9.79 9.17 10.15
CA ARG A 59 9.55 10.61 10.27
C ARG A 59 10.82 11.37 9.90
N LEU A 60 10.71 12.26 8.91
CA LEU A 60 11.83 13.06 8.44
C LEU A 60 12.34 14.01 9.52
N ASP A 61 11.45 14.58 10.33
CA ASP A 61 11.83 15.41 11.49
C ASP A 61 12.71 14.63 12.47
N ARG A 62 12.39 13.35 12.72
CA ARG A 62 13.20 12.48 13.60
C ARG A 62 14.51 12.10 12.93
N LEU A 63 14.51 11.81 11.63
CA LEU A 63 15.74 11.56 10.88
C LEU A 63 16.65 12.79 10.84
N ALA A 64 16.09 13.99 10.73
CA ALA A 64 16.82 15.25 10.77
C ALA A 64 17.55 15.41 12.11
N VAL A 65 16.84 15.16 13.22
CA VAL A 65 17.44 15.17 14.57
C VAL A 65 18.52 14.10 14.72
N LEU A 66 18.26 12.86 14.27
CA LEU A 66 19.22 11.75 14.36
C LEU A 66 20.48 11.96 13.51
N THR A 67 20.36 12.61 12.35
CA THR A 67 21.46 12.77 11.40
C THR A 67 22.16 14.11 11.51
N GLY A 68 21.54 15.09 12.18
CA GLY A 68 21.98 16.48 12.19
C GLY A 68 21.87 17.16 10.82
N HIS A 69 21.05 16.64 9.90
CA HIS A 69 20.75 17.26 8.62
C HIS A 69 19.41 18.01 8.67
N PRO A 70 19.26 19.15 7.97
CA PRO A 70 17.98 19.83 7.89
C PRO A 70 16.95 18.95 7.18
N ALA A 71 15.70 19.00 7.64
CA ALA A 71 14.60 18.19 7.08
C ALA A 71 14.40 18.44 5.58
N ASP A 72 14.64 19.67 5.12
CA ASP A 72 14.54 20.05 3.70
C ASP A 72 15.55 19.31 2.81
N HIS A 73 16.77 19.10 3.32
CA HIS A 73 17.78 18.34 2.59
C HIS A 73 17.37 16.87 2.44
N LEU A 74 16.74 16.28 3.47
CA LEU A 74 16.18 14.94 3.39
C LEU A 74 14.98 14.87 2.44
N ASN A 75 14.13 15.91 2.41
CA ASN A 75 12.99 16.01 1.50
C ASN A 75 13.43 16.03 0.02
N LEU A 76 14.50 16.76 -0.29
CA LEU A 76 15.03 16.89 -1.64
C LEU A 76 15.79 15.62 -2.09
N ALA A 77 16.51 14.97 -1.19
CA ALA A 77 17.31 13.80 -1.52
C ALA A 77 16.48 12.52 -1.63
N LEU A 78 15.53 12.31 -0.73
CA LEU A 78 14.84 11.03 -0.58
C LEU A 78 13.58 10.95 -1.43
N THR A 79 13.48 9.92 -2.27
CA THR A 79 12.36 9.73 -3.22
C THR A 79 10.99 9.65 -2.55
N ASP A 80 10.92 8.93 -1.43
CA ASP A 80 9.67 8.64 -0.75
C ASP A 80 9.30 9.70 0.29
N ALA A 81 10.10 10.75 0.48
CA ALA A 81 9.89 11.78 1.50
C ALA A 81 8.54 12.48 1.35
N VAL A 82 8.21 12.89 0.11
CA VAL A 82 7.05 13.74 -0.21
C VAL A 82 5.73 12.96 -0.26
N VAL A 83 5.77 11.62 -0.33
CA VAL A 83 4.53 10.82 -0.45
C VAL A 83 3.65 11.01 0.80
N PRO A 84 2.40 11.52 0.67
CA PRO A 84 1.54 11.77 1.82
C PRO A 84 1.29 10.47 2.58
N ARG A 85 1.45 10.52 3.92
CA ARG A 85 1.31 9.36 4.82
C ARG A 85 -0.05 8.69 4.73
N ARG A 86 -1.08 9.45 4.36
CA ARG A 86 -2.36 8.91 3.92
C ARG A 86 -2.38 8.99 2.41
N ARG A 87 -2.51 7.84 1.74
CA ARG A 87 -3.19 7.83 0.44
C ARG A 87 -4.57 8.38 0.72
N THR A 88 -4.78 9.67 0.49
CA THR A 88 -6.11 10.19 0.24
C THR A 88 -6.55 9.41 -0.99
N THR A 89 -7.34 8.36 -0.77
CA THR A 89 -8.09 7.80 -1.87
C THR A 89 -8.93 8.98 -2.29
N VAL A 90 -8.58 9.63 -3.40
CA VAL A 90 -9.49 10.55 -4.07
C VAL A 90 -10.63 9.64 -4.50
N THR A 91 -11.56 9.42 -3.57
CA THR A 91 -12.87 8.88 -3.85
C THR A 91 -13.52 9.98 -4.65
N GLY A 92 -13.19 10.05 -5.94
CA GLY A 92 -14.08 10.64 -6.90
C GLY A 92 -15.44 10.03 -6.60
N GLN A 93 -16.44 10.87 -6.36
CA GLN A 93 -17.81 10.46 -6.16
C GLN A 93 -18.32 9.86 -7.47
N TYR A 94 -17.86 8.65 -7.80
CA TYR A 94 -18.47 7.87 -8.85
C TYR A 94 -19.82 7.46 -8.30
N GLN A 95 -20.91 8.00 -8.86
CA GLN A 95 -22.25 7.55 -8.55
C GLN A 95 -22.30 6.05 -8.88
N ARG A 96 -22.24 5.21 -7.85
CA ARG A 96 -22.35 3.77 -8.01
C ARG A 96 -23.79 3.50 -8.38
N LEU A 97 -24.05 3.34 -9.68
CA LEU A 97 -25.32 2.81 -10.13
C LEU A 97 -25.53 1.42 -9.52
N PRO A 98 -26.76 1.07 -9.10
CA PRO A 98 -27.07 -0.27 -8.62
C PRO A 98 -26.61 -1.35 -9.62
N ARG A 99 -26.19 -2.51 -9.11
CA ARG A 99 -25.60 -3.60 -9.92
C ARG A 99 -26.50 -4.00 -11.10
N GLY A 100 -27.82 -4.01 -10.90
CA GLY A 100 -28.80 -4.30 -11.96
C GLY A 100 -28.77 -3.25 -13.08
N THR A 101 -28.73 -1.97 -12.73
CA THR A 101 -28.69 -0.85 -13.70
C THR A 101 -27.39 -0.86 -14.50
N TYR A 102 -26.26 -1.19 -13.87
CA TYR A 102 -24.98 -1.33 -14.57
C TYR A 102 -25.01 -2.45 -15.62
N LEU A 103 -25.50 -3.64 -15.26
CA LEU A 103 -25.58 -4.77 -16.19
C LEU A 103 -26.51 -4.47 -17.36
N LEU A 104 -27.64 -3.79 -17.09
CA LEU A 104 -28.58 -3.31 -18.10
C LEU A 104 -27.92 -2.33 -19.08
N TYR A 105 -27.20 -1.32 -18.57
CA TYR A 105 -26.53 -0.33 -19.41
C TYR A 105 -25.42 -0.95 -20.26
N ARG A 106 -24.69 -1.93 -19.69
CA ARG A 106 -23.69 -2.71 -20.42
C ARG A 106 -24.32 -3.53 -21.56
N ALA A 107 -25.47 -4.17 -21.31
CA ALA A 107 -26.19 -4.93 -22.33
C ALA A 107 -26.66 -4.02 -23.49
N ILE A 108 -27.25 -2.87 -23.16
CA ILE A 108 -27.69 -1.86 -24.14
C ILE A 108 -26.52 -1.38 -25.02
N ARG A 109 -25.34 -1.14 -24.44
CA ARG A 109 -24.15 -0.73 -25.20
C ARG A 109 -23.63 -1.84 -26.12
N LYS A 110 -23.62 -3.09 -25.65
CA LYS A 110 -23.20 -4.24 -26.45
C LYS A 110 -24.12 -4.42 -27.67
N ASP A 111 -25.42 -4.28 -27.47
CA ASP A 111 -26.42 -4.37 -28.53
C ASP A 111 -26.38 -3.15 -29.47
N ALA A 112 -26.00 -1.98 -28.97
CA ALA A 112 -25.76 -0.79 -29.80
C ALA A 112 -24.52 -0.94 -30.69
N GLN A 113 -23.46 -1.62 -30.22
CA GLN A 113 -22.30 -1.95 -31.05
C GLN A 113 -22.66 -2.86 -32.24
N ALA A 114 -23.74 -3.65 -32.12
CA ALA A 114 -24.27 -4.44 -33.22
C ALA A 114 -25.12 -3.63 -34.24
N GLY A 115 -25.17 -2.29 -34.10
CA GLY A 115 -25.83 -1.40 -35.07
C GLY A 115 -27.33 -1.18 -34.87
N LEU A 116 -27.89 -1.59 -33.73
CA LEU A 116 -29.32 -1.45 -33.45
C LEU A 116 -29.73 0.00 -33.18
N SER A 117 -30.88 0.41 -33.72
CA SER A 117 -31.42 1.75 -33.49
C SER A 117 -31.88 1.96 -32.04
N LEU A 118 -31.86 3.22 -31.57
CA LEU A 118 -32.29 3.57 -30.20
C LEU A 118 -33.71 3.07 -29.85
N ARG A 119 -34.62 3.06 -30.83
CA ARG A 119 -35.99 2.56 -30.65
C ARG A 119 -36.01 1.04 -30.45
N HIS A 120 -35.18 0.32 -31.20
CA HIS A 120 -35.07 -1.13 -31.10
C HIS A 120 -34.41 -1.55 -29.78
N LEU A 121 -33.36 -0.85 -29.35
CA LEU A 121 -32.70 -1.07 -28.06
C LEU A 121 -33.67 -0.90 -26.87
N ALA A 122 -34.48 0.15 -26.90
CA ALA A 122 -35.49 0.41 -25.88
C ALA A 122 -36.52 -0.73 -25.78
N ARG A 123 -37.02 -1.21 -26.93
CA ARG A 123 -37.98 -2.31 -26.98
C ARG A 123 -37.37 -3.65 -26.56
N ARG A 124 -36.15 -3.96 -27.02
CA ARG A 124 -35.45 -5.22 -26.73
C ARG A 124 -35.11 -5.38 -25.26
N HIS A 125 -34.71 -4.30 -24.59
CA HIS A 125 -34.36 -4.32 -23.17
C HIS A 125 -35.51 -3.92 -22.24
N GLY A 126 -36.73 -3.67 -22.75
CA GLY A 126 -37.89 -3.29 -21.95
C GLY A 126 -37.74 -1.95 -21.23
N VAL A 127 -36.98 -1.00 -21.80
CA VAL A 127 -36.67 0.29 -21.18
C VAL A 127 -37.22 1.46 -21.99
N SER A 128 -37.40 2.61 -21.33
CA SER A 128 -37.75 3.85 -22.03
C SER A 128 -36.63 4.30 -22.97
N ARG A 129 -36.96 5.04 -24.04
CA ARG A 129 -35.96 5.65 -24.94
C ARG A 129 -35.02 6.61 -24.20
N ARG A 130 -35.50 7.25 -23.12
CA ARG A 130 -34.70 8.12 -22.25
C ARG A 130 -33.63 7.30 -21.50
N THR A 131 -34.01 6.13 -20.98
CA THR A 131 -33.09 5.20 -20.29
C THR A 131 -32.07 4.60 -21.24
N ALA A 132 -32.50 4.22 -22.45
CA ALA A 132 -31.58 3.73 -23.49
C ALA A 132 -30.56 4.82 -23.90
N ARG A 133 -31.00 6.06 -24.06
CA ARG A 133 -30.10 7.20 -24.34
C ARG A 133 -29.14 7.44 -23.19
N ALA A 134 -29.63 7.45 -21.94
CA ALA A 134 -28.80 7.58 -20.75
C ALA A 134 -27.75 6.46 -20.65
N ALA A 135 -28.08 5.23 -21.03
CA ALA A 135 -27.14 4.13 -21.09
C ALA A 135 -26.01 4.37 -22.10
N LEU A 136 -26.29 4.97 -23.25
CA LEU A 136 -25.29 5.30 -24.27
C LEU A 136 -24.44 6.52 -23.90
N THR A 137 -25.02 7.53 -23.27
CA THR A 137 -24.33 8.80 -22.96
C THR A 137 -23.65 8.82 -21.59
N ALA A 138 -24.01 7.93 -20.66
CA ALA A 138 -23.41 7.91 -19.34
C ALA A 138 -21.88 7.72 -19.44
N VAL A 139 -21.10 8.56 -18.77
CA VAL A 139 -19.69 8.25 -18.54
C VAL A 139 -19.64 7.20 -17.44
N MET A 140 -19.85 5.94 -17.81
CA MET A 140 -19.61 4.82 -16.92
C MET A 140 -18.13 4.50 -17.06
N PRO A 141 -17.25 4.90 -16.12
CA PRO A 141 -15.96 4.23 -16.04
C PRO A 141 -16.27 2.74 -15.89
N PRO A 142 -15.52 1.84 -16.56
CA PRO A 142 -15.62 0.43 -16.22
C PRO A 142 -15.53 0.38 -14.70
N ALA A 143 -16.50 -0.24 -14.03
CA ALA A 143 -16.41 -0.44 -12.60
C ALA A 143 -15.04 -1.07 -12.41
N ARG A 144 -14.05 -0.28 -11.96
CA ARG A 144 -12.64 -0.68 -12.06
C ARG A 144 -12.64 -2.08 -11.53
N GLU A 145 -12.33 -3.05 -12.39
CA GLU A 145 -12.21 -4.43 -11.95
C GLU A 145 -11.05 -4.31 -10.99
N ARG A 146 -11.41 -4.15 -9.70
CA ARG A 146 -10.43 -3.92 -8.67
C ARG A 146 -9.57 -5.15 -8.86
N PRO A 147 -8.28 -5.00 -9.25
CA PRO A 147 -7.43 -6.16 -9.38
C PRO A 147 -7.71 -6.96 -8.13
N GLY A 148 -8.19 -8.21 -8.31
CA GLY A 148 -8.84 -8.94 -7.22
C GLY A 148 -8.01 -8.75 -5.95
N ARG A 149 -8.64 -8.63 -4.76
CA ARG A 149 -7.94 -8.27 -3.50
C ARG A 149 -6.65 -9.07 -3.24
N TYR A 150 -6.45 -10.15 -3.99
CA TYR A 150 -5.37 -11.12 -4.05
C TYR A 150 -4.35 -10.97 -5.20
N ARG A 151 -4.24 -9.84 -5.92
CA ARG A 151 -3.03 -9.66 -6.75
C ARG A 151 -1.83 -9.79 -5.80
N LYS A 152 -1.06 -10.87 -5.97
CA LYS A 152 0.14 -11.17 -5.18
C LYS A 152 0.97 -9.89 -5.16
N THR A 153 1.17 -9.29 -4.00
CA THR A 153 2.06 -8.15 -3.87
C THR A 153 3.43 -8.63 -4.36
N PRO A 154 3.98 -8.09 -5.46
CA PRO A 154 5.17 -8.66 -6.11
C PRO A 154 6.35 -8.76 -5.13
N VAL A 155 6.43 -7.81 -4.20
CA VAL A 155 7.41 -7.79 -3.11
C VAL A 155 7.32 -9.03 -2.22
N ILE A 156 6.11 -9.42 -1.78
CA ILE A 156 5.93 -10.64 -0.95
C ILE A 156 6.29 -11.89 -1.75
N ALA A 157 5.95 -11.92 -3.03
CA ALA A 157 6.26 -13.08 -3.87
C ALA A 157 7.78 -13.33 -3.96
N ALA A 158 8.59 -12.27 -4.08
CA ALA A 158 10.05 -12.37 -4.14
C ALA A 158 10.65 -12.95 -2.86
N VAL A 159 10.16 -12.53 -1.68
CA VAL A 159 10.71 -12.96 -0.38
C VAL A 159 10.04 -14.18 0.24
N ARG A 160 9.07 -14.78 -0.46
CA ARG A 160 8.27 -15.88 0.07
C ARG A 160 9.12 -17.03 0.61
N HIS A 161 10.21 -17.36 -0.08
CA HIS A 161 11.13 -18.43 0.30
C HIS A 161 11.81 -18.20 1.65
N LEU A 162 12.04 -16.94 2.06
CA LEU A 162 12.59 -16.58 3.37
C LEU A 162 11.52 -16.61 4.47
N ILE A 163 10.31 -16.13 4.16
CA ILE A 163 9.24 -15.97 5.15
C ILE A 163 8.56 -17.31 5.48
N THR A 164 8.33 -18.17 4.48
CA THR A 164 7.62 -19.46 4.66
C THR A 164 8.23 -20.35 5.77
N PRO A 165 9.56 -20.62 5.81
CA PRO A 165 10.13 -21.46 6.87
C PRO A 165 9.96 -20.84 8.26
N MET A 166 10.05 -19.51 8.38
CA MET A 166 9.84 -18.82 9.66
C MET A 166 8.37 -18.87 10.11
N ILE A 167 7.43 -18.82 9.16
CA ILE A 167 5.99 -19.01 9.46
C ILE A 167 5.76 -20.43 9.98
N THR A 168 6.35 -21.46 9.37
CA THR A 168 6.20 -22.85 9.81
C THR A 168 6.80 -23.11 11.19
N GLN A 169 7.88 -22.40 11.55
CA GLN A 169 8.48 -22.42 12.89
C GLN A 169 7.71 -21.55 13.90
N ASN A 170 6.58 -20.98 13.51
CA ASN A 170 5.71 -20.14 14.34
C ASN A 170 6.38 -18.87 14.91
N VAL A 171 7.43 -18.35 14.26
CA VAL A 171 8.14 -17.12 14.66
C VAL A 171 7.19 -15.92 14.64
N SER A 172 7.30 -15.00 15.61
CA SER A 172 6.45 -13.81 15.65
C SER A 172 6.60 -12.95 14.40
N THR A 173 5.52 -12.32 13.94
CA THR A 173 5.54 -11.41 12.78
C THR A 173 6.54 -10.26 12.97
N LYS A 174 6.69 -9.79 14.21
CA LYS A 174 7.66 -8.73 14.55
C LYS A 174 9.11 -9.21 14.38
N ASP A 175 9.39 -10.46 14.71
CA ASP A 175 10.74 -11.00 14.62
C ASP A 175 11.07 -11.37 13.17
N ILE A 176 10.11 -11.93 12.42
CA ILE A 176 10.23 -12.12 10.97
C ILE A 176 10.55 -10.78 10.29
N TRP A 177 9.85 -9.70 10.66
CA TRP A 177 10.11 -8.37 10.12
C TRP A 177 11.53 -7.87 10.43
N LYS A 178 11.99 -8.05 11.67
CA LYS A 178 13.36 -7.69 12.07
C LYS A 178 14.41 -8.48 11.30
N THR A 179 14.26 -9.80 11.21
CA THR A 179 15.18 -10.68 10.45
C THR A 179 15.26 -10.27 8.98
N LEU A 180 14.11 -9.95 8.34
CA LEU A 180 14.11 -9.46 6.97
C LEU A 180 14.90 -8.16 6.80
N MET A 181 14.77 -7.23 7.75
CA MET A 181 15.49 -5.95 7.70
C MET A 181 16.98 -6.08 8.06
N ASP A 182 17.28 -6.81 9.12
CA ASP A 182 18.61 -6.89 9.72
C ASP A 182 19.53 -7.85 8.94
N ASP A 183 19.03 -9.04 8.59
CA ASP A 183 19.87 -10.09 7.98
C ASP A 183 19.81 -10.06 6.45
N HIS A 184 18.64 -9.76 5.88
CA HIS A 184 18.44 -9.76 4.42
C HIS A 184 18.45 -8.36 3.80
N GLY A 185 18.40 -7.30 4.61
CA GLY A 185 18.35 -5.92 4.12
C GLY A 185 17.08 -5.61 3.32
N ILE A 186 15.99 -6.34 3.52
CA ILE A 186 14.73 -6.17 2.77
C ILE A 186 13.73 -5.40 3.61
N SER A 187 13.18 -4.31 3.05
CA SER A 187 12.13 -3.54 3.71
C SER A 187 10.76 -3.84 3.13
N ILE A 188 9.89 -4.29 4.03
CA ILE A 188 8.48 -4.55 3.76
C ILE A 188 7.71 -3.86 4.88
N SER A 189 6.61 -3.20 4.51
CA SER A 189 5.70 -2.63 5.52
C SER A 189 5.21 -3.72 6.47
N PHE A 190 5.31 -3.46 7.77
CA PHE A 190 4.85 -4.39 8.80
C PHE A 190 3.37 -4.77 8.63
N SER A 191 2.51 -3.83 8.22
CA SER A 191 1.09 -4.12 7.96
C SER A 191 0.90 -5.12 6.82
N THR A 192 1.70 -5.01 5.76
CA THR A 192 1.69 -5.92 4.62
C THR A 192 2.17 -7.32 5.01
N LEU A 193 3.26 -7.39 5.79
CA LEU A 193 3.76 -8.66 6.32
C LEU A 193 2.77 -9.30 7.30
N ASN A 194 2.20 -8.54 8.22
CA ASN A 194 1.22 -9.02 9.20
C ASN A 194 -0.05 -9.56 8.53
N ALA A 195 -0.57 -8.84 7.53
CA ALA A 195 -1.69 -9.33 6.74
C ALA A 195 -1.35 -10.65 6.03
N TYR A 196 -0.14 -10.78 5.48
CA TYR A 196 0.30 -12.01 4.84
C TYR A 196 0.44 -13.18 5.82
N VAL A 197 1.17 -13.00 6.92
CA VAL A 197 1.38 -14.03 7.95
C VAL A 197 0.04 -14.45 8.57
N ARG A 198 -0.84 -13.50 8.87
CA ARG A 198 -2.20 -13.78 9.37
C ARG A 198 -2.98 -14.64 8.39
N ASN A 199 -2.96 -14.30 7.09
CA ASN A 199 -3.67 -15.08 6.08
C ASN A 199 -3.10 -16.50 5.92
N GLN A 200 -1.77 -16.67 6.04
CA GLN A 200 -1.13 -17.99 6.01
C GLN A 200 -1.49 -18.84 7.25
N ARG A 201 -1.47 -18.24 8.46
CA ARG A 201 -1.77 -18.94 9.71
C ARG A 201 -3.24 -19.27 9.90
N SER A 202 -4.14 -18.37 9.49
CA SER A 202 -5.58 -18.60 9.56
C SER A 202 -6.08 -19.61 8.52
N GLY A 203 -5.19 -20.22 7.73
CA GLY A 203 -5.55 -21.24 6.75
C GLY A 203 -6.61 -20.76 5.76
N TYR A 204 -6.67 -19.45 5.46
CA TYR A 204 -7.73 -18.91 4.62
C TYR A 204 -7.68 -19.59 3.27
N ARG A 205 -8.65 -20.50 3.08
CA ARG A 205 -8.99 -21.30 1.91
C ARG A 205 -8.54 -20.57 0.66
N SER A 206 -7.45 -21.02 0.03
CA SER A 206 -7.29 -20.78 -1.41
C SER A 206 -8.66 -21.12 -2.02
N PRO A 207 -9.33 -20.22 -2.76
CA PRO A 207 -10.54 -20.62 -3.45
C PRO A 207 -10.15 -21.83 -4.28
N ILE A 208 -10.79 -22.96 -3.97
CA ILE A 208 -10.64 -24.21 -4.71
C ILE A 208 -10.84 -23.80 -6.18
N PRO A 209 -9.85 -23.99 -7.07
CA PRO A 209 -10.08 -23.72 -8.48
C PRO A 209 -11.31 -24.53 -8.89
N PRO A 210 -12.24 -23.97 -9.69
CA PRO A 210 -13.35 -24.77 -10.20
C PRO A 210 -12.76 -26.02 -10.84
N VAL A 211 -13.19 -27.19 -10.34
CA VAL A 211 -12.90 -28.46 -10.98
C VAL A 211 -13.53 -28.36 -12.36
N CYS A 212 -12.69 -28.39 -13.40
CA CYS A 212 -13.14 -28.47 -14.79
C CYS A 212 -13.80 -29.82 -15.04
#